data_AF-A0A3N5N049-F1
#
_entry.id   AF-A0A3N5N049-F1
#
_cell.length_a   1.000
_cell.length_b   1.000
_cell.length_c   1.000
_cell.angle_alpha   90.00
_cell.angle_beta   90.00
_cell.angle_gamma   90.00
#
_symmetry.space_group_name_H-M   'P 1'
#
loop_
_entity.id
_entity.type
_entity.pdbx_description
1 polymer ?
#
loop_
_entity_poly.entity_id
_entity_poly.type
_entity_poly.pdbx_seq_one_letter_code
_entity_poly.pdbx_strand_id
1 'polypeptide(L)' 'MNIHEFQGKKILKQFGVEVPAGEVAYTPEDALEAAKRIRSET' A
#
# COMPACT_ATOMS: atom_id res chain seq x y z
N MET A 1 -18.78 -11.12 3.66
CA MET A 1 -18.16 -10.43 2.51
C MET A 1 -16.77 -10.02 2.94
N ASN A 2 -15.75 -10.32 2.14
CA ASN A 2 -14.34 -10.07 2.48
C ASN A 2 -13.75 -8.99 1.57
N ILE A 3 -12.69 -8.34 2.03
CA ILE A 3 -11.95 -7.30 1.29
C ILE A 3 -10.48 -7.68 1.17
N HIS A 4 -9.80 -7.10 0.18
CA HIS A 4 -8.36 -7.25 0.04
C HIS A 4 -7.61 -6.45 1.11
N GLU A 5 -6.40 -6.90 1.46
CA GLU A 5 -5.56 -6.28 2.49
C GLU A 5 -5.36 -4.77 2.28
N PHE A 6 -5.07 -4.34 1.05
CA PHE A 6 -4.84 -2.92 0.74
C PHE A 6 -6.07 -2.04 1.00
N GLN A 7 -7.28 -2.60 0.82
CA GLN A 7 -8.54 -1.90 1.09
C GLN A 7 -8.71 -1.71 2.60
N GLY A 8 -8.42 -2.77 3.37
CA GLY A 8 -8.41 -2.71 4.84
C GLY A 8 -7.39 -1.70 5.37
N LYS A 9 -6.15 -1.73 4.85
CA LYS A 9 -5.10 -0.75 5.18
C LYS A 9 -5.52 0.69 4.88
N LYS A 10 -6.22 0.93 3.77
CA LYS A 10 -6.75 2.26 3.42
C LYS A 10 -7.78 2.74 4.43
N ILE A 11 -8.69 1.87 4.87
CA ILE A 11 -9.68 2.18 5.91
C ILE A 11 -8.96 2.50 7.23
N LEU A 12 -8.02 1.65 7.67
CA LEU A 12 -7.27 1.86 8.92
C LEU A 12 -6.53 3.21 8.94
N LYS A 13 -5.87 3.59 7.82
CA LYS A 13 -5.23 4.92 7.68
C LYS A 13 -6.22 6.07 7.84
N GLN A 14 -7.46 5.94 7.36
CA GLN A 14 -8.48 6.99 7.51
C GLN A 14 -8.85 7.25 8.98
N PHE A 15 -8.66 6.27 9.85
CA PHE A 15 -8.90 6.39 11.29
C PHE A 15 -7.62 6.67 12.10
N GLY A 16 -6.51 7.02 11.43
CA GLY A 16 -5.25 7.35 12.09
C GLY A 16 -4.50 6.14 12.65
N VAL A 17 -4.88 4.91 12.28
CA VAL A 17 -4.15 3.70 12.66
C VAL A 17 -2.91 3.56 11.78
N GLU A 18 -1.74 3.42 12.41
CA GLU A 18 -0.49 3.18 11.69
C GLU A 18 -0.53 1.81 11.00
N VAL A 19 -0.16 1.82 9.71
CA VAL A 19 -0.01 0.61 8.90
C VAL A 19 1.24 0.74 8.04
N PRO A 20 1.88 -0.37 7.64
CA PRO A 20 3.05 -0.32 6.77
C PRO A 20 2.81 0.46 5.48
N ALA A 21 3.81 1.24 5.06
CA ALA A 21 3.81 1.88 3.75
C ALA A 21 3.79 0.81 2.64
N GLY A 22 2.99 1.05 1.61
CA GLY A 22 2.74 0.07 0.57
C GLY A 22 1.80 0.60 -0.50
N GLU A 23 1.94 0.08 -1.71
CA GLU A 23 1.13 0.44 -2.88
C GLU A 23 0.71 -0.82 -3.64
N VAL A 24 -0.45 -0.77 -4.30
CA VAL A 24 -0.96 -1.88 -5.10
C VAL A 24 -0.29 -1.84 -6.46
N ALA A 25 0.33 -2.96 -6.84
CA ALA A 25 0.89 -3.18 -8.17
C ALA A 25 0.01 -4.16 -8.96
N TYR A 26 -0.30 -3.83 -10.21
CA TYR A 26 -1.06 -4.71 -11.11
C TYR A 26 -0.16 -5.41 -12.13
N THR A 27 1.04 -4.87 -12.34
CA THR A 27 2.09 -5.41 -13.20
C THR A 27 3.42 -5.55 -12.44
N PRO A 28 4.36 -6.39 -12.91
CA PRO A 28 5.71 -6.45 -12.35
C PRO A 28 6.43 -5.10 -12.38
N GLU A 29 6.22 -4.30 -13.41
CA GLU A 29 6.79 -2.97 -13.56
C GLU A 29 6.24 -2.01 -12.50
N ASP A 30 4.94 -2.04 -12.21
CA ASP A 30 4.33 -1.26 -11.12
C ASP A 30 4.95 -1.61 -9.77
N ALA A 31 5.27 -2.89 -9.54
CA ALA A 31 5.87 -3.33 -8.29
C ALA A 31 7.29 -2.76 -8.12
N LEU A 32 8.06 -2.67 -9.21
CA LEU A 32 9.38 -2.05 -9.21
C LEU A 32 9.29 -0.55 -8.89
N GLU A 33 8.36 0.16 -9.53
CA GLU A 33 8.18 1.60 -9.30
C GLU A 33 7.59 1.91 -7.91
N ALA A 34 6.69 1.07 -7.40
CA ALA A 34 6.20 1.15 -6.03
C ALA A 34 7.34 0.98 -5.02
N ALA A 35 8.22 -0.02 -5.22
CA ALA A 35 9.37 -0.23 -4.36
C ALA A 35 10.33 0.97 -4.36
N LYS A 36 10.57 1.61 -5.52
CA LYS A 36 11.38 2.83 -5.62
C LYS A 36 10.75 4.00 -4.86
N ARG A 37 9.43 4.22 -5.01
CA ARG A 37 8.70 5.29 -4.30
C ARG A 37 8.73 5.09 -2.78
N ILE A 38 8.38 3.90 -2.31
CA ILE A 38 8.38 3.59 -0.87
C ILE A 38 9.78 3.79 -0.27
N ARG A 39 10.84 3.39 -0.98
CA ARG A 39 12.22 3.60 -0.53
C ARG A 39 12.62 5.07 -0.47
N SER A 40 12.07 5.93 -1.32
CA SER A 40 12.36 7.37 -1.28
C SER A 40 11.61 8.10 -0.17
N GLU A 41 10.48 7.54 0.28
CA GLU A 41 9.60 8.11 1.31
C GLU A 41 9.93 7.63 2.73
N THR A 42 10.85 6.66 2.88
CA THR A 42 11.28 6.05 4.14
C THR A 42 12.77 6.30 4.39
#